data_AF-B6WV19-F1
#
_entry.id   AF-B6WV19-F1
#
_cell.length_a   1.000
_cell.length_b   1.000
_cell.length_c   1.000
_cell.angle_alpha   90.00
_cell.angle_beta   90.00
_cell.angle_gamma   90.00
#
_symmetry.space_group_name_H-M   'P 1'
#
loop_
_entity.id
_entity.type
_entity.pdbx_description
1 polymer ?
#
loop_
_entity_poly.entity_id
_entity_poly.type
_entity_poly.pdbx_seq_one_letter_code
_entity_poly.pdbx_strand_id
1 'polypeptide(L)'
;MQDTLENISLKHDNGEDMRFRGRLSSECSWYDEEHGVLCRQKLYVTENKDQIYYIMRTGAEEHSRRAYRLKVQDETCIIHNGKAEVRMPIALLMLAVRGLCGMDARSATSLAMVEEMLKAANA
;
A
#
# COMPACT_ATOMS: atom_id res chain seq x y z
N MET A 1 4.43 0.02 23.58
CA MET A 1 4.82 0.28 22.18
C MET A 1 6.28 -0.11 22.05
N GLN A 2 6.62 -1.08 21.20
CA GLN A 2 8.02 -1.48 20.97
C GLN A 2 8.70 -0.41 20.11
N ASP A 3 9.65 0.30 20.70
CA ASP A 3 10.45 1.33 20.01
C ASP A 3 11.67 0.75 19.30
N THR A 4 11.81 -0.57 19.31
CA THR A 4 12.96 -1.30 18.77
C THR A 4 12.71 -1.65 17.31
N LEU A 5 13.72 -1.44 16.47
CA LEU A 5 13.71 -1.86 15.07
C LEU A 5 14.04 -3.35 14.96
N GLU A 6 13.28 -4.07 14.16
CA GLU A 6 13.39 -5.51 13.93
C GLU A 6 13.61 -5.82 12.44
N ASN A 7 14.22 -6.98 12.15
CA ASN A 7 14.28 -7.51 10.79
C ASN A 7 12.95 -8.20 10.48
N ILE A 8 12.15 -7.61 9.61
CA ILE A 8 10.80 -8.03 9.27
C ILE A 8 10.79 -8.59 7.84
N SER A 9 10.11 -9.71 7.65
CA SER A 9 9.87 -10.34 6.35
C SER A 9 8.37 -10.54 6.15
N LEU A 10 7.78 -9.81 5.22
CA LEU A 10 6.35 -9.89 4.91
C LEU A 10 6.13 -10.81 3.72
N LYS A 11 5.22 -11.77 3.87
CA LYS A 11 4.75 -12.58 2.75
C LYS A 11 4.01 -11.69 1.77
N HIS A 12 4.36 -11.79 0.51
CA HIS A 12 3.70 -11.05 -0.56
C HIS A 12 3.43 -12.00 -1.72
N ASP A 13 2.21 -12.00 -2.23
CA ASP A 13 1.80 -13.00 -3.22
C ASP A 13 2.36 -12.73 -4.63
N ASN A 14 3.10 -11.63 -4.85
CA ASN A 14 3.76 -11.34 -6.14
C ASN A 14 5.10 -12.07 -6.34
N GLY A 15 5.42 -13.07 -5.51
CA GLY A 15 6.50 -14.03 -5.75
C GLY A 15 7.77 -13.83 -4.89
N GLU A 16 7.94 -12.70 -4.22
CA GLU A 16 9.04 -12.48 -3.27
C GLU A 16 8.56 -11.84 -1.95
N ASP A 17 9.15 -12.28 -0.84
CA ASP A 17 8.90 -11.68 0.47
C ASP A 17 9.52 -10.28 0.56
N MET A 18 8.77 -9.31 1.11
CA MET A 18 9.29 -7.97 1.35
C MET A 18 10.07 -7.93 2.66
N ARG A 19 11.40 -7.82 2.56
CA ARG A 19 12.31 -7.77 3.71
C ARG A 19 12.79 -6.35 4.01
N PHE A 20 12.81 -5.98 5.29
CA PHE A 20 13.28 -4.68 5.76
C PHE A 20 13.60 -4.68 7.24
N ARG A 21 14.36 -3.68 7.68
CA ARG A 21 14.53 -3.36 9.09
C ARG A 21 13.61 -2.21 9.47
N GLY A 22 12.73 -2.41 10.44
CA GLY A 22 11.66 -1.46 10.76
C GLY A 22 10.90 -1.81 12.02
N ARG A 23 9.81 -1.09 12.26
CA ARG A 23 8.89 -1.35 13.37
C ARG A 23 7.45 -1.13 12.95
N LEU A 24 6.52 -1.82 13.62
CA LEU A 24 5.10 -1.57 13.45
C LEU A 24 4.74 -0.18 13.99
N SER A 25 4.11 0.63 13.17
CA SER A 25 3.65 1.98 13.53
C SER A 25 2.15 2.04 13.77
N SER A 26 1.36 1.27 13.02
CA SER A 26 -0.10 1.19 13.19
C SER A 26 -0.61 -0.14 12.63
N GLU A 27 -1.70 -0.64 13.19
CA GLU A 27 -2.45 -1.74 12.61
C GLU A 27 -3.96 -1.56 12.80
N CYS A 28 -4.72 -2.05 11.84
CA CYS A 28 -6.18 -2.04 11.86
C CYS A 28 -6.68 -3.38 11.29
N SER A 29 -7.82 -3.85 11.76
CA SER A 29 -8.54 -4.96 11.16
C SER A 29 -10.02 -4.66 11.15
N TRP A 30 -10.70 -4.99 10.07
CA TRP A 30 -12.15 -4.85 9.93
C TRP A 30 -12.68 -5.99 9.07
N TYR A 31 -13.96 -6.30 9.26
CA TYR A 31 -14.65 -7.26 8.42
C TYR A 31 -15.42 -6.51 7.34
N ASP A 32 -15.17 -6.85 6.09
CA ASP A 32 -15.95 -6.39 4.94
C ASP A 32 -17.15 -7.34 4.78
N GLU A 33 -18.32 -6.89 5.23
CA GLU A 33 -19.55 -7.68 5.18
C GLU A 33 -20.06 -7.90 3.75
N GLU A 34 -19.81 -6.96 2.84
CA GLU A 34 -20.26 -7.03 1.45
C GLU A 34 -19.57 -8.17 0.70
N HIS A 35 -18.27 -8.34 0.95
CA HIS A 35 -17.45 -9.36 0.28
C HIS A 35 -17.21 -10.61 1.15
N GLY A 36 -17.56 -10.57 2.43
CA GLY A 36 -17.31 -11.66 3.37
C GLY A 36 -15.83 -11.86 3.68
N VAL A 37 -15.07 -10.77 3.75
CA VAL A 37 -13.60 -10.79 3.83
C VAL A 37 -13.11 -10.09 5.08
N LEU A 38 -12.27 -10.77 5.87
CA LEU A 38 -11.51 -10.15 6.94
C LEU A 38 -10.32 -9.40 6.34
N CYS A 39 -10.31 -8.08 6.50
CA CYS A 39 -9.23 -7.21 6.08
C CYS A 39 -8.35 -6.85 7.27
N ARG A 40 -7.02 -6.94 7.10
CA ARG A 40 -6.03 -6.47 8.08
C ARG A 40 -4.99 -5.61 7.39
N GLN A 41 -4.76 -4.44 7.95
CA GLN A 41 -3.73 -3.52 7.50
C GLN A 41 -2.68 -3.32 8.59
N LYS A 42 -1.42 -3.28 8.18
CA LYS A 42 -0.29 -2.92 9.01
C LYS A 42 0.54 -1.87 8.30
N LEU A 43 0.89 -0.83 9.05
CA LEU A 43 1.79 0.22 8.63
C LEU A 43 3.09 0.08 9.42
N TYR A 44 4.20 -0.04 8.71
CA TYR A 44 5.53 -0.07 9.30
C TYR A 44 6.30 1.19 8.91
N VAL A 45 7.22 1.59 9.77
CA VAL A 45 8.24 2.60 9.46
C VAL A 45 9.60 1.90 9.47
N THR A 46 10.35 2.06 8.39
CA THR A 46 11.69 1.48 8.25
C THR A 46 12.76 2.35 8.93
N GLU A 47 13.97 1.83 9.06
CA GLU A 47 15.13 2.59 9.54
C GLU A 47 15.44 3.84 8.67
N ASN A 48 15.10 3.78 7.37
CA ASN A 48 15.29 4.88 6.42
C ASN A 48 14.10 5.86 6.39
N LYS A 49 13.14 5.71 7.31
CA LYS A 49 11.87 6.46 7.37
C LYS A 49 10.93 6.23 6.18
N ASP A 50 11.21 5.23 5.32
CA ASP A 50 10.23 4.74 4.36
C ASP A 50 9.04 4.12 5.10
N GLN A 51 7.85 4.22 4.51
CA GLN A 51 6.64 3.57 5.03
C GLN A 51 6.40 2.27 4.29
N ILE A 52 5.98 1.22 5.00
CA ILE A 52 5.56 -0.03 4.37
C ILE A 52 4.11 -0.32 4.73
N TYR A 53 3.27 -0.37 3.71
CA TYR A 53 1.87 -0.75 3.80
C TYR A 53 1.73 -2.25 3.53
N TYR A 54 1.15 -2.97 4.47
CA TYR A 54 0.88 -4.40 4.33
C TYR A 54 -0.60 -4.67 4.50
N ILE A 55 -1.23 -5.20 3.46
CA ILE A 55 -2.66 -5.43 3.36
C ILE A 55 -2.88 -6.93 3.21
N MET A 56 -3.65 -7.50 4.12
CA MET A 56 -4.10 -8.88 4.09
C MET A 56 -5.61 -8.91 3.93
N ARG A 57 -6.10 -9.75 3.03
CA ARG A 57 -7.52 -10.04 2.84
C ARG A 57 -7.73 -11.55 2.92
N THR A 58 -8.65 -11.98 3.78
CA THR A 58 -8.93 -13.39 4.06
C THR A 58 -10.43 -13.62 4.08
N GLY A 59 -10.95 -14.36 3.10
CA GLY A 59 -12.31 -14.86 3.00
C GLY A 59 -12.32 -16.35 2.62
N ALA A 60 -13.48 -16.91 2.27
CA ALA A 60 -13.60 -18.33 1.94
C ALA A 60 -12.85 -18.74 0.65
N GLU A 61 -12.89 -17.87 -0.36
CA GLU A 61 -12.21 -18.07 -1.66
C GLU A 61 -11.03 -17.10 -1.86
N GLU A 62 -10.94 -16.07 -1.01
CA GLU A 62 -9.97 -15.00 -1.15
C GLU A 62 -8.90 -15.05 -0.07
N HIS A 63 -7.65 -15.27 -0.48
CA HIS A 63 -6.49 -15.10 0.39
C HIS A 63 -5.45 -14.28 -0.36
N SER A 64 -5.30 -13.00 0.02
CA SER A 64 -4.30 -12.14 -0.58
C SER A 64 -3.49 -11.36 0.45
N ARG A 65 -2.21 -11.15 0.13
CA ARG A 65 -1.20 -10.45 0.92
C ARG A 65 -0.42 -9.54 0.00
N ARG A 66 -0.59 -8.24 0.19
CA ARG A 66 0.07 -7.20 -0.61
C ARG A 66 0.91 -6.30 0.27
N ALA A 67 2.19 -6.15 -0.09
CA ALA A 67 3.12 -5.28 0.59
C ALA A 67 3.61 -4.20 -0.38
N TYR A 68 3.61 -2.95 0.06
CA TYR A 68 4.10 -1.81 -0.71
C TYR A 68 5.06 -1.00 0.14
N ARG A 69 6.24 -0.69 -0.39
CA ARG A 69 7.14 0.31 0.17
C ARG A 69 6.87 1.65 -0.49
N LEU A 70 6.59 2.65 0.33
CA LEU A 70 6.40 4.04 -0.08
C LEU A 70 7.62 4.84 0.37
N LYS A 71 8.22 5.56 -0.58
CA LYS A 71 9.32 6.48 -0.35
C LYS A 71 9.00 7.82 -0.99
N VAL A 72 9.17 8.90 -0.23
CA VAL A 72 9.06 10.26 -0.75
C VAL A 72 10.47 10.74 -1.11
N GLN A 73 10.65 11.20 -2.34
CA GLN A 73 11.86 11.88 -2.82
C GLN A 73 11.43 13.19 -3.46
N ASP A 74 11.82 14.31 -2.85
CA ASP A 74 11.39 15.65 -3.24
C ASP A 74 9.85 15.73 -3.36
N GLU A 75 9.32 16.01 -4.55
CA GLU A 75 7.89 16.06 -4.84
C GLU A 75 7.33 14.78 -5.49
N THR A 76 8.08 13.68 -5.45
CA THR A 76 7.70 12.39 -6.05
C THR A 76 7.49 11.33 -4.99
N CYS A 77 6.34 10.64 -5.04
CA CYS A 77 6.11 9.42 -4.30
C CYS A 77 6.51 8.22 -5.15
N ILE A 78 7.32 7.35 -4.56
CA ILE A 78 7.77 6.08 -5.13
C ILE A 78 7.08 4.95 -4.40
N ILE A 79 6.35 4.11 -5.14
CA ILE A 79 5.62 2.96 -4.62
C ILE A 79 6.20 1.70 -5.25
N HIS A 80 6.76 0.81 -4.42
CA HIS A 80 7.38 -0.43 -4.86
C HIS A 80 6.72 -1.64 -4.20
N ASN A 81 6.34 -2.65 -4.98
CA ASN A 81 5.72 -3.88 -4.45
C ASN A 81 6.67 -5.09 -4.43
N GLY A 82 7.97 -4.89 -4.64
CA GLY A 82 8.94 -5.99 -4.73
C GLY A 82 9.31 -6.36 -6.17
N LYS A 83 8.38 -6.18 -7.11
CA LYS A 83 8.55 -6.55 -8.52
C LYS A 83 8.53 -5.35 -9.46
N ALA A 84 7.65 -4.39 -9.18
CA ALA A 84 7.44 -3.20 -9.97
C ALA A 84 7.57 -1.94 -9.11
N GLU A 85 7.96 -0.86 -9.77
CA GLU A 85 8.03 0.47 -9.18
C GLU A 85 7.13 1.44 -9.95
N VAL A 86 6.26 2.14 -9.22
CA VAL A 86 5.49 3.27 -9.74
C VAL A 86 6.04 4.55 -9.12
N ARG A 87 6.41 5.50 -9.98
CA ARG A 87 6.84 6.85 -9.60
C ARG A 87 5.76 7.84 -10.01
N MET A 88 5.28 8.66 -9.09
CA MET A 88 4.29 9.69 -9.42
C MET A 88 4.49 10.97 -8.60
N PRO A 89 4.25 12.16 -9.19
CA PRO A 89 4.24 13.41 -8.44
C PRO A 89 3.23 13.37 -7.29
N ILE A 90 3.59 13.89 -6.12
CA ILE A 90 2.72 13.94 -4.94
C ILE A 90 1.44 14.70 -5.25
N ALA A 91 1.51 15.77 -6.05
CA ALA A 91 0.33 16.51 -6.49
C ALA A 91 -0.68 15.62 -7.25
N LEU A 92 -0.20 14.74 -8.13
CA LEU A 92 -1.04 13.80 -8.87
C LEU A 92 -1.60 12.72 -7.94
N LEU A 93 -0.79 12.18 -7.04
CA LEU A 93 -1.24 11.23 -6.02
C LEU A 93 -2.36 11.82 -5.16
N MET A 94 -2.19 13.06 -4.69
CA MET A 94 -3.19 13.76 -3.89
C MET A 94 -4.49 14.02 -4.66
N LEU A 95 -4.41 14.30 -5.97
CA LEU A 95 -5.60 14.41 -6.81
C LEU A 95 -6.36 13.07 -6.91
N ALA A 96 -5.65 11.96 -7.09
CA ALA A 96 -6.26 10.63 -7.10
C ALA A 96 -6.89 10.27 -5.75
N VAL A 97 -6.20 10.53 -4.64
CA VAL A 97 -6.71 10.30 -3.28
C VAL A 97 -7.98 11.12 -3.03
N ARG A 98 -8.01 12.40 -3.41
CA ARG A 98 -9.22 13.24 -3.31
C ARG A 98 -10.37 12.68 -4.14
N GLY A 99 -10.09 12.22 -5.35
CA GLY A 99 -11.07 11.55 -6.20
C GLY A 99 -11.68 10.31 -5.53
N LEU A 100 -10.83 9.44 -4.97
CA LEU A 100 -11.25 8.24 -4.24
C LEU A 100 -12.05 8.56 -2.96
N CYS A 101 -11.72 9.66 -2.29
CA CYS A 101 -12.45 10.13 -1.12
C CYS A 101 -13.75 10.88 -1.48
N GLY A 102 -14.12 10.96 -2.76
CA GLY A 102 -15.32 11.67 -3.23
C GLY A 102 -15.24 13.20 -3.06
N MET A 103 -14.03 13.75 -2.90
CA MET A 103 -13.82 15.17 -2.59
C MET A 103 -13.81 16.08 -3.82
N ASP A 104 -13.72 15.55 -5.05
CA ASP A 104 -13.73 16.35 -6.28
C ASP A 104 -14.30 15.58 -7.48
N ALA A 105 -15.32 16.12 -8.15
CA ALA A 105 -15.92 15.52 -9.36
C ALA A 105 -15.11 15.77 -10.65
N ARG A 106 -14.13 16.69 -10.63
CA ARG A 106 -13.33 17.08 -11.81
C ARG A 106 -12.06 16.23 -12.04
N SER A 107 -11.75 15.31 -11.13
CA SER A 107 -10.51 14.50 -11.12
C SER A 107 -10.68 13.08 -11.68
N ALA A 108 -11.84 12.75 -12.25
CA ALA A 108 -12.15 11.40 -12.74
C ALA A 108 -11.13 10.88 -13.78
N THR A 109 -10.67 11.74 -14.70
CA THR A 109 -9.68 11.34 -15.73
C THR A 109 -8.31 11.03 -15.13
N SER A 110 -7.87 11.82 -14.14
CA SER A 110 -6.60 11.56 -13.45
C SER A 110 -6.65 10.30 -12.58
N LEU A 111 -7.82 10.00 -12.03
CA LEU A 111 -8.02 8.80 -11.20
C LEU A 111 -7.93 7.53 -12.04
N ALA A 112 -8.62 7.48 -13.19
CA ALA A 112 -8.60 6.32 -14.07
C ALA A 112 -7.18 5.95 -14.54
N MET A 113 -6.34 6.96 -14.85
CA MET A 113 -4.94 6.71 -15.22
C MET A 113 -4.12 6.12 -14.06
N VAL A 114 -4.30 6.64 -12.84
CA VAL A 114 -3.60 6.13 -11.65
C VAL A 114 -4.06 4.70 -11.32
N GLU A 115 -5.36 4.42 -11.43
CA GLU A 115 -5.90 3.08 -11.23
C GLU A 115 -5.32 2.07 -12.22
N GLU A 116 -5.23 2.40 -13.51
CA GLU A 116 -4.63 1.51 -14.50
C GLU A 116 -3.15 1.23 -14.22
N MET A 117 -2.37 2.26 -13.84
CA MET A 117 -0.97 2.06 -13.42
C MET A 117 -0.85 1.11 -12.22
N LEU A 118 -1.72 1.30 -11.22
CA LEU A 118 -1.73 0.47 -10.00
C LEU A 118 -2.23 -0.95 -10.26
N LYS A 119 -3.20 -1.14 -11.17
CA LYS A 119 -3.67 -2.46 -11.60
C LYS A 119 -2.56 -3.20 -12.33
N ALA A 120 -1.88 -2.56 -13.28
CA ALA A 120 -0.78 -3.15 -14.02
C ALA A 120 0.39 -3.57 -13.11
N ALA A 121 0.71 -2.75 -12.09
CA ALA A 121 1.75 -3.10 -11.12
C ALA A 121 1.38 -4.31 -10.24
N ASN A 122 0.08 -4.57 -10.07
CA ASN A 122 -0.48 -5.58 -9.18
C ASN A 122 -1.00 -6.85 -9.88
N ALA A 123 -0.86 -6.93 -11.21
CA ALA A 123 -1.14 -8.11 -12.01
C ALA A 123 -0.01 -9.14 -11.89
#